data_AF-A0A962BYL6-F1
#
_entry.id   AF-A0A962BYL6-F1
#
_cell.length_a   1.000
_cell.length_b   1.000
_cell.length_c   1.000
_cell.angle_alpha   90.00
_cell.angle_beta   90.00
_cell.angle_gamma   90.00
#
_symmetry.space_group_name_H-M   'P 1'
#
loop_
_entity.id
_entity.type
_entity.pdbx_description
1 polymer ?
#
loop_
_entity_poly.entity_id
_entity_poly.type
_entity_poly.pdbx_seq_one_letter_code
_entity_poly.pdbx_strand_id
1 'polypeptide(L)' 'RMCMLTGARLGEVRQSRFEQFNLEHMSWSKPPTMTKQRRAHRVPISDETAAIVRQRLLLVPKGSPWLFPGDTPGQPVQE' A
#
# COMPACT_ATOMS: atom_id res chain seq x y z
N ARG A 1 -11.63 1.74 3.49
CA ARG A 1 -11.51 3.03 2.75
C ARG A 1 -10.58 2.94 1.55
N MET A 2 -9.32 2.53 1.71
CA MET A 2 -8.31 2.56 0.63
C MET A 2 -8.68 1.72 -0.62
N CYS A 3 -9.34 0.57 -0.47
CA CYS A 3 -9.79 -0.23 -1.62
C CYS A 3 -10.81 0.52 -2.49
N MET A 4 -11.70 1.33 -1.90
CA MET A 4 -12.67 2.14 -2.64
C MET A 4 -12.00 3.28 -3.42
N LEU A 5 -10.94 3.87 -2.85
CA LEU A 5 -10.22 4.99 -3.48
C LEU A 5 -9.31 4.55 -4.63
N THR A 6 -8.80 3.32 -4.57
CA THR A 6 -7.78 2.83 -5.52
C THR A 6 -8.32 1.76 -6.48
N GLY A 7 -9.53 1.25 -6.25
CA GLY A 7 -10.09 0.09 -6.96
C GLY A 7 -9.29 -1.21 -6.77
N ALA A 8 -8.32 -1.22 -5.84
CA ALA A 8 -7.46 -2.37 -5.61
C ALA A 8 -8.14 -3.46 -4.80
N ARG A 9 -7.74 -4.71 -5.04
CA ARG A 9 -8.24 -5.84 -4.27
C ARG A 9 -7.79 -5.72 -2.82
N LEU A 10 -8.58 -6.24 -1.88
CA LEU A 10 -8.24 -6.19 -0.46
C LEU A 10 -6.85 -6.77 -0.16
N GLY A 11 -6.51 -7.92 -0.75
CA GLY A 11 -5.18 -8.52 -0.62
C GLY A 11 -4.04 -7.62 -1.13
N GLU A 12 -4.26 -6.88 -2.23
CA GLU A 12 -3.29 -5.91 -2.75
C GLU A 12 -3.04 -4.76 -1.77
N VAL A 13 -4.10 -4.28 -1.13
CA VAL A 13 -4.00 -3.21 -0.13
C VAL A 13 -3.36 -3.72 1.16
N ARG A 14 -3.74 -4.90 1.66
CA ARG A 14 -3.17 -5.51 2.88
C ARG A 14 -1.66 -5.71 2.75
N GLN A 15 -1.19 -6.22 1.61
CA GLN A 15 0.23 -6.48 1.35
C GLN A 15 0.96 -5.27 0.74
N SER A 16 0.34 -4.09 0.74
CA SER A 16 0.99 -2.89 0.20
C SER A 16 2.10 -2.40 1.14
N ARG A 17 3.17 -1.90 0.53
CA ARG A 17 4.35 -1.39 1.24
C ARG A 17 4.51 0.09 1.00
N PHE A 18 5.12 0.81 1.95
CA PHE A 18 5.37 2.24 1.80
C PHE A 18 6.18 2.56 0.55
N GLU A 19 7.21 1.76 0.25
CA GLU A 19 8.08 1.92 -0.92
C GLU A 19 7.36 1.87 -2.28
N GLN A 20 6.15 1.29 -2.32
CA GLN A 20 5.36 1.19 -3.54
C GLN A 20 4.62 2.50 -3.86
N PHE A 21 4.44 3.39 -2.88
CA PHE A 21 3.73 4.66 -3.05
C PHE A 21 4.73 5.79 -3.30
N ASN A 22 4.68 6.37 -4.50
CA ASN A 22 5.39 7.59 -4.80
C ASN A 22 4.44 8.78 -4.57
N LEU A 23 4.62 9.47 -3.44
CA LEU A 23 3.78 10.58 -3.02
C LEU A 23 4.08 11.91 -3.72
N GLU A 24 5.22 12.01 -4.42
CA GLU A 24 5.57 13.17 -5.25
C GLU A 24 4.86 13.12 -6.60
N HIS A 25 4.87 11.93 -7.22
CA HIS A 25 4.22 11.65 -8.51
C HIS A 25 2.80 11.09 -8.35
N MET A 26 2.23 11.11 -7.14
CA MET A 26 0.87 10.65 -6.84
C MET A 26 0.53 9.30 -7.49
N SER A 27 1.38 8.29 -7.27
CA SER A 27 1.20 6.97 -7.87
C SER A 27 1.54 5.82 -6.94
N TRP A 28 0.91 4.67 -7.19
CA TRP A 28 1.18 3.40 -6.52
C TRP A 28 1.66 2.37 -7.55
N SER A 29 2.87 1.86 -7.34
CA SER A 29 3.50 0.84 -8.18
C SER A 29 3.31 -0.54 -7.56
N LYS A 30 2.38 -1.32 -8.11
CA LYS A 30 2.09 -2.70 -7.69
C LYS A 30 3.12 -3.65 -8.29
N PRO A 31 3.90 -4.40 -7.49
CA PRO A 31 4.90 -5.31 -8.02
C PRO A 31 4.24 -6.52 -8.71
N PRO A 32 4.95 -7.20 -9.62
CA PRO A 32 4.44 -8.38 -10.34
C PRO A 32 3.84 -9.44 -9.43
N THR A 33 4.43 -9.65 -8.25
CA THR A 33 4.00 -10.61 -7.22
C THR A 33 2.59 -10.34 -6.67
N MET A 34 2.12 -9.09 -6.75
CA MET A 34 0.79 -8.67 -6.32
C MET A 34 -0.26 -8.76 -7.43
N THR A 35 0.15 -8.96 -8.68
CA THR A 35 -0.75 -8.90 -9.84
C THR A 35 -1.00 -10.28 -10.44
N LYS A 36 -2.24 -10.58 -10.84
CA LYS A 36 -2.57 -11.83 -11.53
C LYS A 36 -1.81 -12.02 -12.85
N GLN A 37 -1.52 -10.91 -13.53
CA GLN A 37 -0.81 -10.92 -14.82
C GLN A 37 0.72 -10.99 -14.67
N ARG A 38 1.25 -11.03 -13.44
CA ARG A 38 2.70 -11.02 -13.16
C ARG A 38 3.46 -9.90 -13.86
N ARG A 39 2.86 -8.70 -13.92
CA ARG A 39 3.47 -7.50 -14.48
C ARG A 39 3.41 -6.37 -13.47
N ALA A 40 4.46 -5.56 -13.42
CA ALA A 40 4.42 -4.35 -12.63
C ALA A 40 3.32 -3.43 -13.18
N HIS A 41 2.48 -2.91 -12.30
CA HIS A 41 1.38 -2.04 -12.69
C HIS A 41 1.40 -0.77 -11.86
N ARG A 42 1.49 0.38 -12.51
CA ARG A 42 1.43 1.68 -11.86
C ARG A 42 0.03 2.26 -12.00
N VAL A 43 -0.57 2.62 -10.88
CA VAL A 43 -1.88 3.29 -10.83
C VAL A 43 -1.72 4.70 -10.24
N PRO A 44 -2.45 5.71 -10.75
CA PRO A 44 -2.55 6.99 -10.06
C PRO A 44 -3.27 6.81 -8.72
N ILE A 45 -2.93 7.64 -7.74
CA ILE A 45 -3.64 7.70 -6.45
C ILE A 45 -4.24 9.09 -6.24
N SER A 46 -5.35 9.14 -5.50
CA SER A 46 -5.97 10.40 -5.09
C SER A 46 -5.21 11.07 -3.95
N ASP A 47 -5.43 12.38 -3.74
CA ASP A 47 -4.94 13.13 -2.58
C ASP A 47 -5.34 12.47 -1.25
N GLU A 48 -6.56 11.95 -1.19
CA GLU A 48 -7.06 11.22 -0.02
C GLU A 48 -6.26 9.94 0.25
N THR A 49 -5.89 9.21 -0.80
CA THR A 49 -5.04 8.02 -0.67
C THR A 49 -3.65 8.41 -0.19
N ALA A 50 -3.06 9.48 -0.75
CA ALA A 50 -1.76 9.97 -0.33
C ALA A 50 -1.78 10.46 1.13
N ALA A 51 -2.86 11.11 1.56
CA ALA A 51 -3.05 11.53 2.96
C ALA A 51 -3.08 10.32 3.91
N ILE A 52 -3.77 9.23 3.54
CA ILE A 52 -3.77 7.98 4.32
C ILE A 52 -2.35 7.43 4.44
N VAL A 53 -1.56 7.42 3.36
CA VAL A 53 -0.17 6.93 3.39
C VAL A 53 0.70 7.81 4.29
N ARG A 54 0.58 9.15 4.19
CA ARG A 54 1.30 10.09 5.07
C ARG A 54 0.95 9.89 6.54
N GLN A 55 -0.34 9.76 6.87
CA GLN A 55 -0.77 9.49 8.23
C GLN A 55 -0.22 8.16 8.75
N ARG A 56 -0.23 7.12 7.91
CA ARG A 56 0.32 5.80 8.27
C ARG A 56 1.84 5.85 8.53
N LEU A 57 2.60 6.65 7.79
CA LEU A 57 4.04 6.85 8.04
C LEU A 57 4.33 7.40 9.44
N LEU A 58 3.39 8.14 10.05
CA LEU A 58 3.54 8.68 11.40
C LEU A 58 3.14 7.68 12.49
N LEU A 59 2.19 6.79 12.19
CA LEU A 59 1.61 5.85 13.15
C LEU A 59 2.31 4.49 13.18
N VAL A 60 2.84 4.05 12.04
CA VAL A 60 3.50 2.75 11.92
C VAL A 60 4.93 2.86 12.47
N PRO A 61 5.37 1.96 13.37
CA PRO A 61 6.73 1.97 13.89
C PRO A 61 7.78 1.97 12.78
N LYS A 62 8.83 2.77 12.97
CA LYS A 62 9.97 2.81 12.05
C LYS A 62 10.57 1.40 11.89
N GLY A 63 10.83 1.00 10.65
CA GLY A 63 11.34 -0.32 10.30
C GLY A 63 10.29 -1.31 9.79
N SER A 64 8.99 -1.02 9.94
CA SER A 64 7.96 -1.81 9.24
C SER A 64 7.87 -1.40 7.77
N PRO A 65 8.01 -2.35 6.82
CA PRO A 65 7.82 -2.05 5.40
C PRO A 65 6.34 -1.92 5.01
N TRP A 66 5.43 -2.43 5.83
CA TRP A 66 4.01 -2.58 5.50
C TRP A 66 3.22 -1.32 5.80
N LEU A 67 2.38 -0.92 4.85
CA LEU A 67 1.41 0.17 5.06
C LEU A 67 0.36 -0.22 6.12
N PHE A 68 -0.01 -1.50 6.13
CA PHE A 68 -0.90 -2.10 7.12
C PHE A 68 -0.17 -3.26 7.81
N PRO A 69 0.62 -2.99 8.87
CA PRO A 69 1.26 -4.06 9.64
C PRO A 69 0.20 -4.89 10.39
N GLY A 70 0.46 -6.19 10.55
CA GLY A 70 -0.32 -7.08 11.40
C GLY A 70 0.28 -7.21 12.80
N ASP A 71 -0.33 -8.03 13.65
CA ASP A 71 0.14 -8.28 15.02
C ASP A 71 1.46 -9.07 15.07
N THR A 72 1.70 -9.91 14.05
CA THR A 72 2.97 -10.63 13.93
C THR A 72 4.04 -9.72 13.33
N PRO A 73 5.19 -9.50 14.03
CA PRO A 73 6.26 -8.65 13.53
C PRO A 73 6.72 -9.08 12.13
N GLY A 74 6.89 -8.09 11.25
CA GLY A 74 7.34 -8.32 9.88
C GLY A 74 6.28 -8.87 8.93
N GLN A 75 5.03 -9.05 9.37
CA GLN A 75 3.92 -9.50 8.52
C GLN A 75 2.90 -8.38 8.28
N PRO A 76 2.26 -8.36 7.10
CA PRO A 76 1.12 -7.47 6.86
C PRO A 76 -0.08 -7.94 7.66
N VAL A 77 -1.09 -7.08 7.79
CA VAL A 77 -2.37 -7.44 8.38
C VAL A 77 -2.98 -8.62 7.63
N GLN A 78 -3.38 -9.64 8.38
CA GLN A 78 -4.04 -10.85 7.87
C GLN A 78 -5.55 -10.76 8.13
N GLU A 79 -6.28 -11.78 7.69
CA GLU A 79 -7.71 -11.92 7.99
C GLU A 79 -7.94 -12.40 9.41
#